data_AF-A0A7K2HV53-F1
#
_entry.id   AF-A0A7K2HV53-F1
#
_cell.length_a   1.000
_cell.length_b   1.000
_cell.length_c   1.000
_cell.angle_alpha   90.00
_cell.angle_beta   90.00
_cell.angle_gamma   90.00
#
_symmetry.space_group_name_H-M   'P 1'
#
loop_
_entity.id
_entity.type
_entity.pdbx_description
1 polymer ?
#
loop_
_entity_poly.entity_id
_entity_poly.type
_entity_poly.pdbx_seq_one_letter_code
_entity_poly.pdbx_strand_id
1 'polypeptide(L)'
;MNDWVKHAEAKLAVVLTAAGVSGGVLFNLVKNRSDTSCIFNVAAVVCCAAIIIAAICAMTGLYPIVRVGQKRAEDGVNPLFFHDVARAYRDNAPSYASVLHTLTTSPDDLVRHISHQIHSNATVAQRKYRWVNHAVRALVLDLLTLGALSTIIAMGW
;
A
#
# COMPACT_ATOMS: atom_id res chain seq x y z
N MET A 1 -7.18 -0.91 -14.62
CA MET A 1 -6.18 -0.14 -13.84
C MET A 1 -6.54 -0.02 -12.36
N ASN A 2 -7.73 0.51 -12.02
CA ASN A 2 -8.13 0.72 -10.63
C ASN A 2 -8.08 -0.59 -9.81
N ASP A 3 -8.45 -1.72 -10.44
CA ASP A 3 -8.44 -3.02 -9.77
C ASP A 3 -7.04 -3.49 -9.34
N TRP A 4 -5.99 -3.13 -10.08
CA TRP A 4 -4.62 -3.49 -9.70
C TRP A 4 -4.16 -2.73 -8.46
N VAL A 5 -4.58 -1.47 -8.32
CA VAL A 5 -4.31 -0.66 -7.12
C VAL A 5 -5.13 -1.18 -5.95
N LYS A 6 -6.42 -1.45 -6.15
CA LYS A 6 -7.29 -2.07 -5.13
C LYS A 6 -6.74 -3.40 -4.63
N HIS A 7 -6.25 -4.26 -5.52
CA HIS A 7 -5.66 -5.54 -5.15
C HIS A 7 -4.38 -5.38 -4.33
N ALA A 8 -3.52 -4.41 -4.69
CA ALA A 8 -2.33 -4.10 -3.92
C ALA A 8 -2.70 -3.56 -2.52
N GLU A 9 -3.68 -2.67 -2.43
CA GLU A 9 -4.17 -2.13 -1.15
C GLU A 9 -4.82 -3.20 -0.27
N ALA A 10 -5.60 -4.10 -0.87
CA ALA A 10 -6.17 -5.25 -0.16
C ALA A 10 -5.07 -6.14 0.44
N LYS A 11 -4.01 -6.44 -0.32
CA LYS A 11 -2.87 -7.21 0.20
C LYS A 11 -2.16 -6.50 1.35
N LEU A 12 -1.94 -5.19 1.24
CA LEU A 12 -1.30 -4.40 2.31
C LEU A 12 -2.18 -4.37 3.56
N ALA A 13 -3.50 -4.21 3.42
CA ALA A 13 -4.45 -4.25 4.52
C ALA A 13 -4.42 -5.62 5.22
N VAL A 14 -4.41 -6.71 4.45
CA VAL A 14 -4.28 -8.08 4.98
C VAL A 14 -2.97 -8.24 5.76
N VAL A 15 -1.85 -7.75 5.24
CA VAL A 15 -0.56 -7.82 5.95
C VAL A 15 -0.60 -7.02 7.25
N LEU A 16 -1.20 -5.83 7.24
CA LEU A 16 -1.32 -4.99 8.43
C LEU A 16 -2.19 -5.64 9.51
N THR A 17 -3.31 -6.25 9.12
CA THR A 17 -4.18 -7.01 10.02
C THR A 17 -3.44 -8.21 10.59
N ALA A 18 -2.74 -8.98 9.75
CA ALA A 18 -1.96 -10.14 10.18
C ALA A 18 -0.86 -9.74 11.18
N ALA A 19 -0.12 -8.65 10.92
CA ALA A 19 0.88 -8.12 11.85
C ALA A 19 0.27 -7.73 13.21
N GLY A 20 -0.94 -7.14 13.22
CA GLY A 20 -1.66 -6.85 14.46
C GLY A 20 -2.04 -8.11 15.25
N VAL A 21 -2.51 -9.16 14.57
CA VAL A 21 -2.81 -10.45 15.19
C VAL A 21 -1.54 -11.12 15.72
N SER A 22 -0.47 -11.21 14.91
CA SER A 22 0.83 -11.73 15.33
C SER A 22 1.36 -11.00 16.56
N GLY A 23 1.25 -9.67 16.62
CA GLY A 23 1.64 -8.87 17.78
C GLY A 23 0.86 -9.23 19.04
N GLY A 24 -0.46 -9.41 18.93
CA GLY A 24 -1.29 -9.87 20.04
C GLY A 24 -0.93 -11.29 20.50
N VAL A 25 -0.64 -12.19 19.58
CA VAL A 25 -0.17 -13.56 19.90
C VAL A 25 1.18 -13.51 20.60
N LEU A 26 2.16 -12.80 20.04
CA LEU A 26 3.49 -12.62 20.63
C LEU A 26 3.40 -12.05 22.06
N PHE A 27 2.60 -11.01 22.26
CA PHE A 27 2.38 -10.42 23.57
C PHE A 27 1.84 -11.45 24.57
N ASN A 28 0.85 -12.26 24.17
CA ASN A 28 0.31 -13.31 25.03
C ASN A 28 1.32 -14.41 25.34
N LEU A 29 2.20 -14.76 24.40
CA LEU A 29 3.24 -15.77 24.60
C LEU A 29 4.35 -15.28 25.57
N VAL A 30 4.67 -13.99 25.54
CA VAL A 30 5.79 -13.43 26.33
C VAL A 30 5.33 -12.96 27.72
N LYS A 31 4.14 -12.38 27.88
CA LYS A 31 3.73 -11.65 29.09
C LYS A 31 3.76 -12.43 30.42
N ASN A 32 3.62 -13.75 30.39
CA ASN A 32 3.50 -14.60 31.58
C ASN A 32 4.76 -15.46 31.84
N ARG A 33 5.88 -15.17 31.17
CA ARG A 33 7.13 -15.93 31.31
C ARG A 33 8.14 -15.18 32.19
N SER A 34 8.40 -15.70 33.38
CA SER A 34 9.37 -15.17 34.35
C SER A 34 10.78 -15.74 34.18
N ASP A 35 10.91 -17.01 33.82
CA ASP A 35 12.20 -17.65 33.48
C ASP A 35 12.31 -17.77 31.97
N THR A 36 13.09 -16.87 31.34
CA THR A 36 13.29 -16.85 29.89
C THR A 36 14.74 -17.16 29.54
N SER A 37 14.93 -18.21 28.74
CA SER A 37 16.24 -18.51 28.15
C SER A 37 16.69 -17.39 27.20
N CYS A 38 18.01 -17.22 27.05
CA CYS A 38 18.58 -16.24 26.12
C CYS A 38 18.07 -16.45 24.67
N ILE A 39 17.89 -17.72 24.27
CA ILE A 39 17.38 -18.10 22.94
C ILE A 39 15.94 -17.62 22.76
N PHE A 40 15.09 -17.76 23.79
CA PHE A 40 13.73 -17.26 23.79
C PHE A 40 13.67 -15.74 23.60
N ASN A 41 14.50 -15.00 24.36
CA ASN A 41 14.55 -13.55 24.29
C ASN A 41 15.02 -13.06 22.90
N VAL A 42 16.04 -13.69 22.32
CA VAL A 42 16.50 -13.36 20.96
C VAL A 42 15.39 -13.64 19.94
N ALA A 43 14.73 -14.80 20.01
CA ALA A 43 13.64 -15.15 19.10
C ALA A 43 12.44 -14.17 19.21
N ALA A 44 12.07 -13.79 20.44
CA ALA A 44 10.99 -12.83 20.68
C ALA A 44 11.32 -11.43 20.13
N VAL A 45 12.57 -10.96 20.29
CA VAL A 45 13.03 -9.67 19.74
C VAL A 45 13.01 -9.70 18.22
N VAL A 46 13.49 -10.79 17.59
CA VAL A 46 13.47 -10.94 16.13
C VAL A 46 12.04 -10.96 15.60
N CYS A 47 11.13 -11.67 16.25
CA CYS A 47 9.71 -11.71 15.89
C CYS A 47 9.07 -10.32 16.01
N CYS A 48 9.30 -9.61 17.12
CA CYS A 48 8.81 -8.25 17.31
C CYS A 48 9.33 -7.30 16.21
N ALA A 49 10.62 -7.37 15.88
CA ALA A 49 11.20 -6.57 14.81
C ALA A 49 10.57 -6.88 13.45
N ALA A 50 10.33 -8.16 13.14
CA ALA A 50 9.69 -8.58 11.89
C ALA A 50 8.25 -8.04 11.78
N ILE A 51 7.46 -8.09 12.86
CA ILE A 51 6.10 -7.52 12.94
C ILE A 51 6.12 -6.02 12.64
N ILE A 52 7.02 -5.28 13.29
CA ILE A 52 7.15 -3.84 13.12
C ILE A 52 7.54 -3.49 11.68
N ILE A 53 8.50 -4.22 11.10
CA ILE A 53 8.93 -4.01 9.71
C ILE A 53 7.78 -4.28 8.74
N ALA A 54 7.03 -5.37 8.95
CA ALA A 54 5.86 -5.71 8.12
C ALA A 54 4.79 -4.62 8.20
N ALA A 55 4.48 -4.14 9.41
CA ALA A 55 3.51 -3.06 9.64
C ALA A 55 3.94 -1.74 8.98
N ILE A 56 5.21 -1.33 9.13
CA ILE A 56 5.74 -0.12 8.49
C ILE A 56 5.69 -0.22 6.98
N CYS A 57 6.08 -1.37 6.41
CA CYS A 57 6.00 -1.60 4.96
C CYS A 57 4.54 -1.58 4.46
N ALA A 58 3.60 -2.13 5.23
CA ALA A 58 2.18 -2.08 4.91
C ALA A 58 1.62 -0.65 4.95
N MET A 59 1.92 0.09 6.02
CA MET A 59 1.50 1.50 6.19
C MET A 59 2.06 2.41 5.11
N THR A 60 3.34 2.27 4.76
CA THR A 60 3.98 3.06 3.69
C THR A 60 3.41 2.75 2.31
N GLY A 61 2.97 1.51 2.05
CA GLY A 61 2.26 1.16 0.82
C GLY A 61 0.82 1.67 0.75
N LEU A 62 0.14 1.75 1.91
CA LEU A 62 -1.23 2.26 2.04
C LEU A 62 -1.29 3.79 2.01
N TYR A 63 -0.20 4.47 2.40
CA TYR A 63 -0.18 5.92 2.47
C TYR A 63 -0.60 6.57 1.13
N PRO A 64 -1.57 7.49 1.14
CA PRO A 64 -2.10 8.08 -0.08
C PRO A 64 -1.01 8.89 -0.78
N ILE A 65 -0.74 8.53 -2.04
CA ILE A 65 0.23 9.24 -2.86
C ILE A 65 -0.50 10.35 -3.62
N VAL A 66 -0.47 11.57 -3.07
CA VAL A 66 -1.10 12.75 -3.69
C VAL A 66 -0.18 13.44 -4.72
N ARG A 67 1.12 13.09 -4.77
CA ARG A 67 2.15 13.88 -5.48
C ARG A 67 2.59 13.38 -6.86
N VAL A 68 2.04 12.28 -7.39
CA VAL A 68 2.41 11.79 -8.74
C VAL A 68 1.55 12.53 -9.77
N GLY A 69 1.94 13.75 -10.11
CA GLY A 69 1.29 14.53 -11.19
C GLY A 69 1.52 16.03 -11.14
N GLN A 70 1.89 16.59 -9.99
CA GLN A 70 1.89 18.05 -9.82
C GLN A 70 3.09 18.79 -10.43
N LYS A 71 4.04 18.09 -11.07
CA LYS A 71 5.31 18.69 -11.52
C LYS A 71 5.37 19.09 -13.01
N ARG A 72 4.26 19.05 -13.76
CA ARG A 72 4.32 19.37 -15.21
C ARG A 72 3.00 19.82 -15.89
N ALA A 73 2.09 20.46 -15.15
CA ALA A 73 0.96 21.15 -15.78
C ALA A 73 1.20 22.67 -15.74
N GLU A 74 2.24 23.13 -16.44
CA GLU A 74 2.42 24.56 -16.68
C GLU A 74 1.55 25.08 -17.82
N ASP A 75 0.86 24.25 -18.63
CA ASP A 75 0.11 24.78 -19.79
C ASP A 75 -1.16 23.99 -20.21
N GLY A 76 -1.89 23.33 -19.31
CA GLY A 76 -3.17 22.77 -19.76
C GLY A 76 -4.00 22.09 -18.69
N VAL A 77 -5.22 22.60 -18.52
CA VAL A 77 -6.32 21.92 -17.81
C VAL A 77 -6.52 20.56 -18.48
N ASN A 78 -6.23 19.46 -17.77
CA ASN A 78 -6.48 18.11 -18.28
C ASN A 78 -7.92 17.72 -17.90
N PRO A 79 -8.90 17.80 -18.83
CA PRO A 79 -10.31 17.64 -18.50
C PRO A 79 -10.66 16.19 -18.15
N LEU A 80 -9.73 15.27 -18.35
CA LEU A 80 -9.86 13.85 -18.07
C LEU A 80 -9.34 13.49 -16.67
N PHE A 81 -8.75 14.44 -15.93
CA PHE A 81 -8.29 14.25 -14.56
C PHE A 81 -9.38 14.71 -13.57
N PHE A 82 -9.92 13.78 -12.78
CA PHE A 82 -11.03 14.02 -11.84
C PHE A 82 -10.79 15.19 -10.87
N HIS A 83 -9.53 15.44 -10.49
CA HIS A 83 -9.15 16.56 -9.64
C HIS A 83 -9.35 17.91 -10.34
N ASP A 84 -8.98 18.02 -11.62
CA ASP A 84 -9.12 19.24 -12.39
C ASP A 84 -10.59 19.49 -12.77
N VAL A 85 -11.36 18.43 -13.03
CA VAL A 85 -12.82 18.53 -13.25
C VAL A 85 -13.54 19.02 -12.00
N ALA A 86 -13.27 18.42 -10.84
CA ALA A 86 -13.89 18.81 -9.56
C ALA A 86 -13.47 20.20 -9.09
N ARG A 87 -12.31 20.69 -9.54
CA ARG A 87 -11.78 22.02 -9.20
C ARG A 87 -12.22 23.10 -10.20
N ALA A 88 -12.25 22.82 -11.49
CA ALA A 88 -12.56 23.78 -12.55
C ALA A 88 -14.06 23.89 -12.87
N TYR A 89 -14.87 22.84 -12.62
CA TYR A 89 -16.29 22.80 -12.98
C TYR A 89 -17.24 22.69 -11.79
N ARG A 90 -16.80 23.09 -10.59
CA ARG A 90 -17.62 23.03 -9.36
C ARG A 90 -19.00 23.70 -9.53
N ASP A 91 -19.08 24.76 -10.34
CA ASP A 91 -20.28 25.58 -10.52
C ASP A 91 -20.88 25.56 -11.95
N ASN A 92 -20.31 24.82 -12.92
CA ASN A 92 -20.72 24.87 -14.34
C ASN A 92 -20.67 23.50 -15.06
N ALA A 93 -21.59 22.60 -14.70
CA ALA A 93 -21.73 21.26 -15.28
C ALA A 93 -21.97 21.18 -16.81
N PRO A 94 -22.68 22.11 -17.50
CA PRO A 94 -22.92 22.02 -18.94
C PRO A 94 -21.64 22.10 -19.80
N SER A 95 -20.55 22.63 -19.25
CA SER A 95 -19.28 22.83 -19.96
C SER A 95 -18.44 21.54 -20.09
N TYR A 96 -18.75 20.47 -19.36
CA TYR A 96 -17.97 19.23 -19.47
C TYR A 96 -18.26 18.47 -20.78
N ALA A 97 -19.51 18.50 -21.23
CA ALA A 97 -19.94 17.83 -22.47
C ALA A 97 -19.29 18.44 -23.73
N SER A 98 -19.13 19.78 -23.76
CA SER A 98 -18.45 20.47 -24.87
C SER A 98 -16.95 20.21 -24.90
N VAL A 99 -16.32 20.07 -23.73
CA VAL A 99 -14.90 19.71 -23.63
C VAL A 99 -14.66 18.26 -24.02
N LEU A 100 -15.55 17.34 -23.61
CA LEU A 100 -15.51 15.95 -24.05
C LEU A 100 -15.69 15.83 -25.57
N HIS A 101 -16.61 16.61 -26.16
CA HIS A 101 -16.82 16.69 -27.60
C HIS A 101 -15.56 17.17 -28.34
N THR A 102 -14.90 18.22 -27.82
CA THR A 102 -13.66 18.77 -28.39
C THR A 102 -12.50 17.75 -28.33
N LEU A 103 -12.38 17.01 -27.22
CA LEU A 103 -11.39 15.93 -27.07
C LEU A 103 -11.63 14.77 -28.04
N THR A 104 -12.89 14.41 -28.33
CA THR A 104 -13.22 13.39 -29.34
C THR A 104 -13.03 13.85 -30.78
N THR A 105 -12.93 15.16 -31.02
CA THR A 105 -12.72 15.71 -32.38
C THR A 105 -11.22 15.71 -32.77
N SER A 106 -10.32 15.52 -31.81
CA SER A 106 -8.86 15.49 -32.00
C SER A 106 -8.27 14.17 -31.46
N PRO A 107 -8.17 13.12 -32.30
CA PRO A 107 -7.72 11.78 -31.88
C PRO A 107 -6.35 11.77 -31.18
N ASP A 108 -5.43 12.63 -31.61
CA ASP A 108 -4.08 12.72 -31.05
C ASP A 108 -4.08 13.24 -29.60
N ASP A 109 -4.95 14.19 -29.27
CA ASP A 109 -5.08 14.72 -27.91
C ASP A 109 -5.71 13.70 -26.95
N LEU A 110 -6.68 12.92 -27.45
CA LEU A 110 -7.28 11.83 -26.69
C LEU A 110 -6.25 10.74 -26.37
N VAL A 111 -5.45 10.32 -27.35
CA VAL A 111 -4.37 9.34 -27.15
C VAL A 111 -3.31 9.88 -26.18
N ARG A 112 -2.97 11.17 -26.27
CA ARG A 112 -2.05 11.83 -25.33
C ARG A 112 -2.58 11.82 -23.89
N HIS A 113 -3.86 12.09 -23.66
CA HIS A 113 -4.45 12.09 -22.32
C HIS A 113 -4.57 10.68 -21.75
N ILE A 114 -5.00 9.71 -22.55
CA ILE A 114 -5.10 8.29 -22.13
C ILE A 114 -3.71 7.73 -21.80
N SER A 115 -2.72 7.96 -22.64
CA SER A 115 -1.35 7.49 -22.40
C SER A 115 -0.75 8.07 -21.12
N HIS A 116 -1.00 9.35 -20.83
CA HIS A 116 -0.59 9.97 -19.57
C HIS A 116 -1.26 9.32 -18.35
N GLN A 117 -2.56 9.03 -18.42
CA GLN A 117 -3.27 8.33 -17.32
C GLN A 117 -2.77 6.91 -17.12
N ILE A 118 -2.55 6.17 -18.21
CA ILE A 118 -2.02 4.81 -18.17
C ILE A 118 -0.65 4.81 -17.51
N HIS A 119 0.24 5.71 -17.92
CA HIS A 119 1.59 5.83 -17.37
C HIS A 119 1.58 6.20 -15.88
N SER A 120 0.77 7.19 -15.49
CA SER A 120 0.65 7.59 -14.08
C SER A 120 0.10 6.45 -13.22
N ASN A 121 -1.00 5.80 -13.65
CA ASN A 121 -1.58 4.68 -12.92
C ASN A 121 -0.64 3.48 -12.82
N ALA A 122 0.08 3.15 -13.90
CA ALA A 122 1.07 2.08 -13.90
C ALA A 122 2.20 2.37 -12.91
N THR A 123 2.68 3.60 -12.84
CA THR A 123 3.74 4.02 -11.91
C THR A 123 3.29 3.91 -10.46
N VAL A 124 2.07 4.35 -10.15
CA VAL A 124 1.48 4.24 -8.80
C VAL A 124 1.31 2.76 -8.42
N ALA A 125 0.75 1.95 -9.32
CA ALA A 125 0.58 0.52 -9.09
C ALA A 125 1.93 -0.16 -8.83
N GLN A 126 2.94 0.05 -9.69
CA GLN A 126 4.26 -0.54 -9.54
C GLN A 126 4.91 -0.20 -8.19
N ARG A 127 4.76 1.03 -7.71
CA ARG A 127 5.29 1.43 -6.40
C ARG A 127 4.55 0.73 -5.25
N LYS A 128 3.22 0.63 -5.31
CA LYS A 128 2.44 -0.12 -4.30
C LYS A 128 2.82 -1.60 -4.28
N TYR A 129 2.98 -2.22 -5.44
CA TYR A 129 3.43 -3.63 -5.54
C TYR A 129 4.83 -3.86 -4.98
N ARG A 130 5.75 -2.90 -5.06
CA ARG A 130 7.05 -3.01 -4.38
C ARG A 130 6.90 -3.08 -2.87
N TRP A 131 6.08 -2.20 -2.29
CA TRP A 131 5.80 -2.23 -0.84
C TRP A 131 5.03 -3.49 -0.43
N VAL A 132 4.10 -3.97 -1.25
CA VAL A 132 3.44 -5.28 -1.04
C VAL A 132 4.49 -6.39 -0.92
N ASN A 133 5.45 -6.45 -1.84
CA ASN A 133 6.48 -7.49 -1.80
C ASN A 133 7.36 -7.41 -0.54
N HIS A 134 7.75 -6.20 -0.12
CA HIS A 134 8.49 -6.02 1.14
C HIS A 134 7.66 -6.42 2.36
N ALA A 135 6.40 -5.99 2.43
CA ALA A 135 5.48 -6.29 3.52
C ALA A 135 5.20 -7.79 3.64
N VAL A 136 4.95 -8.47 2.51
CA VAL A 136 4.71 -9.92 2.47
C VAL A 136 5.94 -10.70 2.91
N ARG A 137 7.15 -10.32 2.45
CA ARG A 137 8.39 -10.99 2.89
C ARG A 137 8.63 -10.84 4.39
N ALA A 138 8.39 -9.64 4.93
CA ALA A 138 8.50 -9.39 6.36
C ALA A 138 7.45 -10.18 7.16
N LEU A 139 6.21 -10.28 6.65
CA LEU A 139 5.16 -11.09 7.28
C LEU A 139 5.50 -12.59 7.29
N VAL A 140 6.07 -13.11 6.20
CA VAL A 140 6.52 -14.53 6.16
C VAL A 140 7.60 -14.77 7.22
N LEU A 141 8.56 -13.84 7.35
CA LEU A 141 9.59 -13.93 8.40
C LEU A 141 8.97 -13.89 9.80
N ASP A 142 8.04 -12.97 10.04
CA ASP A 142 7.27 -12.88 11.29
C ASP A 142 6.61 -14.23 11.63
N LEU A 143 5.80 -14.77 10.72
CA LEU A 143 5.09 -16.04 10.95
C LEU A 143 6.04 -17.21 11.23
N LEU A 144 7.19 -17.28 10.55
CA LEU A 144 8.20 -18.30 10.81
C LEU A 144 8.81 -18.14 12.21
N THR A 145 9.17 -16.92 12.60
CA THR A 145 9.75 -16.65 13.92
C THR A 145 8.75 -16.84 15.06
N LEU A 146 7.48 -16.50 14.85
CA LEU A 146 6.40 -16.72 15.79
C LEU A 146 6.12 -18.23 15.96
N GLY A 147 6.15 -18.99 14.86
CA GLY A 147 6.07 -20.45 14.90
C GLY A 147 7.23 -21.07 15.66
N ALA A 148 8.47 -20.61 15.39
CA ALA A 148 9.65 -21.05 16.13
C ALA A 148 9.54 -20.75 17.62
N LEU A 149 9.13 -19.54 17.99
CA LEU A 149 8.90 -19.15 19.39
C LEU A 149 7.86 -20.06 20.06
N SER A 150 6.76 -20.36 19.36
CA SER A 150 5.72 -21.27 19.85
C SER A 150 6.26 -22.69 20.07
N THR A 151 7.14 -23.19 19.19
CA THR A 151 7.77 -24.50 19.37
C THR A 151 8.77 -24.54 20.53
N ILE A 152 9.54 -23.46 20.76
CA ILE A 152 10.46 -23.35 21.90
C ILE A 152 9.68 -23.45 23.20
N ILE A 153 8.56 -22.72 23.30
CA ILE A 153 7.64 -22.77 24.45
C ILE A 153 7.09 -24.20 24.64
N ALA A 154 6.68 -24.87 23.56
CA ALA A 154 6.11 -26.21 23.62
C ALA A 154 7.15 -27.28 24.04
N MET A 155 8.42 -27.08 23.70
CA MET A 155 9.52 -27.95 24.12
C MET A 155 9.97 -27.71 25.57
N GLY A 156 9.41 -26.71 26.26
CA GLY A 156 9.70 -26.45 27.68
C GLY A 156 11.02 -25.71 27.93
N TRP A 157 11.55 -24.99 26.93
CA TRP A 157 12.74 -24.14 27.04
C TRP A 157 12.39 -22.72 27.50
#